data_AF-A0A957YEF7-F1
#
_entry.id   AF-A0A957YEF7-F1
#
_cell.length_a   1.000
_cell.length_b   1.000
_cell.length_c   1.000
_cell.angle_alpha   90.00
_cell.angle_beta   90.00
_cell.angle_gamma   90.00
#
_symmetry.space_group_name_H-M   'P 1'
#
loop_
_entity.id
_entity.type
_entity.pdbx_description
1 polymer ?
#
loop_
_entity_poly.entity_id
_entity_poly.type
_entity_poly.pdbx_seq_one_letter_code
_entity_poly.pdbx_strand_id
1 'polypeptide(L)'
;DEEDIDGDGNPLNDDTDGDGTPNYMDSDDDGDGIPTVDEDFDGDGDLTDDDIDSDGIPHYLDNDEDGDGKTTSSEDSNIDNDGNPSTNPDDFDNDNIPDYLDRDDGGPGTGDSDGDGLNDDEEDIDGDGNPLNDDTDGDGIPNYMDEDDDGDGIPTVDEDTNHDNNGWNDDDDGDGIPNFIDPSMEIRIPLLFR
;
A
#
# COMPACT_ATOMS: atom_id res chain seq x y z
N ASP A 1 1.32 17.74 23.46
CA ASP A 1 1.26 16.37 23.96
C ASP A 1 0.29 15.70 23.04
N GLU A 2 0.79 14.73 22.28
CA GLU A 2 0.15 14.09 21.12
C GLU A 2 -1.02 13.16 21.49
N GLU A 3 -1.43 13.17 22.76
CA GLU A 3 -2.43 12.29 23.38
C GLU A 3 -3.69 13.07 23.85
N ASP A 4 -3.80 14.37 23.52
CA ASP A 4 -4.93 15.24 23.85
C ASP A 4 -5.85 15.33 22.64
N ILE A 5 -6.46 14.21 22.26
CA ILE A 5 -7.31 14.06 21.07
C ILE A 5 -8.49 15.02 21.13
N ASP A 6 -9.12 15.17 22.29
CA ASP A 6 -10.30 16.04 22.43
C ASP A 6 -9.96 17.55 22.53
N GLY A 7 -8.66 17.86 22.67
CA GLY A 7 -8.11 19.21 22.71
C GLY A 7 -8.49 20.01 23.95
N ASP A 8 -8.88 19.36 25.05
CA ASP A 8 -9.24 20.01 26.30
C ASP A 8 -8.02 20.40 27.17
N GLY A 9 -6.84 19.91 26.80
CA GLY A 9 -5.56 20.16 27.45
C GLY A 9 -5.23 19.17 28.57
N ASN A 10 -5.90 18.01 28.63
CA ASN A 10 -5.68 16.98 29.62
C ASN A 10 -5.70 15.55 29.04
N PRO A 11 -4.57 15.08 28.48
CA PRO A 11 -4.46 13.74 27.87
C PRO A 11 -4.66 12.57 28.85
N LEU A 12 -4.84 12.85 30.15
CA LEU A 12 -5.06 11.82 31.17
C LEU A 12 -6.54 11.42 31.34
N ASN A 13 -7.45 12.04 30.58
CA ASN A 13 -8.87 11.68 30.59
C ASN A 13 -9.43 11.27 29.23
N ASP A 14 -8.59 11.24 28.21
CA ASP A 14 -8.93 10.72 26.89
C ASP A 14 -9.16 9.21 27.04
N ASP A 15 -10.22 8.75 26.38
CA ASP A 15 -10.87 7.43 26.51
C ASP A 15 -11.59 7.21 25.18
N THR A 16 -10.81 6.78 24.18
CA THR A 16 -11.21 6.78 22.76
C THR A 16 -12.36 5.81 22.52
N ASP A 17 -12.27 4.59 23.06
CA ASP A 17 -13.33 3.58 22.94
C ASP A 17 -14.51 3.78 23.93
N GLY A 18 -14.31 4.58 24.98
CA GLY A 18 -15.31 4.91 25.98
C GLY A 18 -15.61 3.78 26.97
N ASP A 19 -14.69 2.83 27.18
CA ASP A 19 -14.84 1.73 28.16
C ASP A 19 -14.68 2.20 29.62
N GLY A 20 -14.08 3.37 29.80
CA GLY A 20 -13.82 4.00 31.09
C GLY A 20 -12.39 3.83 31.62
N THR A 21 -11.50 3.23 30.84
CA THR A 21 -10.05 3.15 31.02
C THR A 21 -9.43 4.24 30.15
N PRO A 22 -8.71 5.22 30.73
CA PRO A 22 -8.08 6.24 29.89
C PRO A 22 -6.96 5.63 29.03
N ASN A 23 -6.80 6.12 27.79
CA ASN A 23 -5.87 5.62 26.76
C ASN A 23 -4.49 5.24 27.33
N TYR A 24 -3.82 6.15 28.05
CA TYR A 24 -2.50 5.87 28.67
C TYR A 24 -2.43 4.67 29.66
N MET A 25 -3.57 4.08 30.05
CA MET A 25 -3.71 2.88 30.88
C MET A 25 -4.44 1.74 30.17
N ASP A 26 -5.02 1.98 29.00
CA ASP A 26 -5.68 0.96 28.21
C ASP A 26 -4.62 0.17 27.42
N SER A 27 -5.03 -0.97 26.90
CA SER A 27 -4.19 -1.89 26.11
C SER A 27 -4.74 -2.12 24.71
N ASP A 28 -5.83 -1.45 24.39
CA ASP A 28 -6.72 -1.57 23.22
C ASP A 28 -7.52 -0.25 23.22
N ASP A 29 -6.82 0.86 22.94
CA ASP A 29 -7.28 2.22 23.25
C ASP A 29 -8.52 2.63 22.42
N ASP A 30 -8.71 2.07 21.23
CA ASP A 30 -9.83 2.30 20.31
C ASP A 30 -10.92 1.22 20.36
N GLY A 31 -10.64 0.10 21.05
CA GLY A 31 -11.57 -0.97 21.38
C GLY A 31 -11.94 -1.86 20.19
N ASP A 32 -11.07 -1.92 19.18
CA ASP A 32 -11.29 -2.74 17.99
C ASP A 32 -10.92 -4.23 18.21
N GLY A 33 -10.17 -4.52 19.27
CA GLY A 33 -9.74 -5.85 19.69
C GLY A 33 -8.28 -6.19 19.36
N ILE A 34 -7.56 -5.28 18.71
CA ILE A 34 -6.12 -5.33 18.46
C ILE A 34 -5.41 -4.65 19.65
N PRO A 35 -4.37 -5.27 20.24
CA PRO A 35 -3.66 -4.59 21.31
C PRO A 35 -2.86 -3.39 20.78
N THR A 36 -2.95 -2.23 21.43
CA THR A 36 -2.17 -1.00 21.16
C THR A 36 -0.66 -1.19 20.99
N VAL A 37 -0.09 -2.23 21.58
CA VAL A 37 1.35 -2.54 21.43
C VAL A 37 1.70 -3.23 20.10
N ASP A 38 0.70 -3.77 19.42
CA ASP A 38 0.82 -4.49 18.16
C ASP A 38 0.48 -3.59 16.95
N GLU A 39 0.12 -2.32 17.18
CA GLU A 39 -0.28 -1.30 16.18
C GLU A 39 0.88 -0.31 15.86
N ASP A 40 2.12 -0.79 15.99
CA ASP A 40 3.36 -0.09 15.58
C ASP A 40 3.71 -0.55 14.17
N PHE A 41 3.13 0.11 13.17
CA PHE A 41 3.13 -0.37 11.79
C PHE A 41 4.54 -0.39 11.20
N ASP A 42 5.29 0.69 11.38
CA ASP A 42 6.65 0.80 10.84
C ASP A 42 7.73 0.12 11.74
N GLY A 43 7.36 -0.22 12.98
CA GLY A 43 8.18 -0.93 13.94
C GLY A 43 9.29 -0.08 14.56
N ASP A 44 9.19 1.25 14.49
CA ASP A 44 10.16 2.18 15.06
C ASP A 44 9.95 2.42 16.57
N GLY A 45 8.77 2.05 17.08
CA GLY A 45 8.36 2.13 18.47
C GLY A 45 7.69 3.46 18.87
N ASP A 46 7.35 4.31 17.92
CA ASP A 46 6.57 5.52 18.08
C ASP A 46 5.16 5.33 17.47
N LEU A 47 4.20 4.91 18.28
CA LEU A 47 2.81 4.73 17.82
C LEU A 47 2.13 6.03 17.35
N THR A 48 2.75 7.20 17.58
CA THR A 48 2.07 8.50 17.42
C THR A 48 2.21 9.12 16.04
N ASP A 49 3.07 8.58 15.17
CA ASP A 49 3.26 9.07 13.80
C ASP A 49 2.77 8.10 12.70
N ASP A 50 2.21 6.95 13.10
CA ASP A 50 1.49 6.03 12.23
C ASP A 50 0.05 6.53 11.99
N ASP A 51 -0.22 7.06 10.80
CA ASP A 51 -1.51 7.65 10.37
C ASP A 51 -1.65 7.50 8.85
N ILE A 52 -2.13 6.33 8.41
CA ILE A 52 -2.13 5.91 6.99
C ILE A 52 -3.13 6.73 6.14
N ASP A 53 -4.33 7.00 6.66
CA ASP A 53 -5.35 7.77 5.93
C ASP A 53 -5.17 9.30 6.06
N SER A 54 -4.24 9.73 6.91
CA SER A 54 -3.89 11.13 7.17
C SER A 54 -5.05 11.98 7.69
N ASP A 55 -5.99 11.39 8.43
CA ASP A 55 -7.09 12.12 9.07
C ASP A 55 -6.65 12.84 10.37
N GLY A 56 -5.48 12.48 10.89
CA GLY A 56 -4.86 13.03 12.09
C GLY A 56 -5.12 12.25 13.37
N ILE A 57 -5.70 11.05 13.28
CA ILE A 57 -5.84 10.07 14.36
C ILE A 57 -4.78 8.98 14.13
N PRO A 58 -3.86 8.75 15.07
CA PRO A 58 -2.90 7.66 14.93
C PRO A 58 -3.57 6.29 14.98
N HIS A 59 -2.96 5.28 14.34
CA HIS A 59 -3.46 3.91 14.21
C HIS A 59 -4.01 3.33 15.52
N TYR A 60 -3.23 3.38 16.61
CA TYR A 60 -3.67 2.84 17.91
C TYR A 60 -4.90 3.53 18.54
N LEU A 61 -5.43 4.59 17.93
CA LEU A 61 -6.62 5.33 18.34
C LEU A 61 -7.70 5.34 17.23
N ASP A 62 -7.50 4.61 16.14
CA ASP A 62 -8.39 4.54 14.99
C ASP A 62 -8.77 3.09 14.65
N ASN A 63 -10.08 2.81 14.63
CA ASN A 63 -10.59 1.47 14.36
C ASN A 63 -10.87 1.19 12.89
N ASP A 64 -10.59 2.14 12.00
CA ASP A 64 -10.78 2.14 10.54
C ASP A 64 -9.56 2.81 9.91
N GLU A 65 -8.37 2.21 10.13
CA GLU A 65 -7.05 2.84 9.90
C GLU A 65 -6.91 3.42 8.49
N ASP A 66 -7.46 2.77 7.46
CA ASP A 66 -7.40 3.19 6.06
C ASP A 66 -8.57 4.09 5.59
N GLY A 67 -9.57 4.27 6.45
CA GLY A 67 -10.75 5.10 6.22
C GLY A 67 -11.66 4.60 5.09
N ASP A 68 -11.74 3.28 4.89
CA ASP A 68 -12.61 2.63 3.90
C ASP A 68 -14.04 2.37 4.45
N GLY A 69 -14.21 2.39 5.77
CA GLY A 69 -15.49 2.23 6.47
C GLY A 69 -15.78 0.81 6.96
N LYS A 70 -14.83 -0.11 6.86
CA LYS A 70 -14.76 -1.36 7.63
C LYS A 70 -13.95 -1.09 8.90
N THR A 71 -13.89 -2.06 9.80
CA THR A 71 -13.02 -1.92 10.98
C THR A 71 -11.80 -2.78 10.78
N THR A 72 -10.63 -2.34 11.23
CA THR A 72 -9.34 -3.05 11.12
C THR A 72 -9.48 -4.53 11.50
N SER A 73 -10.03 -4.83 12.67
CA SER A 73 -10.28 -6.21 13.12
C SER A 73 -11.29 -7.04 12.30
N SER A 74 -12.09 -6.42 11.44
CA SER A 74 -13.09 -7.09 10.59
C SER A 74 -12.55 -7.52 9.22
N GLU A 75 -11.36 -7.03 8.88
CA GLU A 75 -10.68 -7.26 7.60
C GLU A 75 -9.68 -8.41 7.68
N ASP A 76 -9.33 -8.86 8.89
CA ASP A 76 -8.61 -10.11 9.09
C ASP A 76 -9.55 -11.32 9.20
N SER A 77 -9.44 -12.27 8.26
CA SER A 77 -10.09 -13.60 8.34
C SER A 77 -9.63 -14.44 9.52
N ASN A 78 -8.53 -14.04 10.18
CA ASN A 78 -7.94 -14.61 11.38
C ASN A 78 -7.66 -16.11 11.21
N ILE A 79 -6.98 -16.44 10.11
CA ILE A 79 -6.74 -17.83 9.67
C ILE A 79 -5.88 -18.58 10.71
N ASP A 80 -4.98 -17.90 11.40
CA ASP A 80 -4.08 -18.46 12.41
C ASP A 80 -4.63 -18.41 13.85
N ASN A 81 -5.75 -17.73 14.09
CA ASN A 81 -6.51 -17.67 15.35
C ASN A 81 -5.79 -16.96 16.50
N ASP A 82 -5.00 -15.92 16.23
CA ASP A 82 -4.45 -15.05 17.28
C ASP A 82 -5.21 -13.72 17.44
N GLY A 83 -5.97 -13.30 16.42
CA GLY A 83 -6.75 -12.06 16.46
C GLY A 83 -5.91 -10.81 16.31
N ASN A 84 -4.78 -10.91 15.60
CA ASN A 84 -3.94 -9.79 15.26
C ASN A 84 -3.84 -9.71 13.71
N PRO A 85 -4.36 -8.65 13.07
CA PRO A 85 -4.34 -8.52 11.60
C PRO A 85 -2.93 -8.34 11.02
N SER A 86 -1.96 -7.86 11.81
CA SER A 86 -0.56 -7.75 11.37
C SER A 86 0.13 -9.12 11.22
N THR A 87 -0.44 -10.18 11.80
CA THR A 87 0.09 -11.55 11.70
C THR A 87 -0.68 -12.35 10.68
N ASN A 88 -0.02 -12.66 9.56
CA ASN A 88 -0.67 -13.27 8.40
C ASN A 88 -1.87 -12.42 7.94
N PRO A 89 -1.63 -11.15 7.54
CA PRO A 89 -2.68 -10.29 7.02
C PRO A 89 -3.36 -10.90 5.81
N ASP A 90 -4.64 -10.62 5.68
CA ASP A 90 -5.33 -10.76 4.40
C ASP A 90 -4.85 -9.62 3.46
N ASP A 91 -4.82 -9.94 2.18
CA ASP A 91 -4.33 -9.10 1.08
C ASP A 91 -5.12 -9.56 -0.16
N PHE A 92 -6.26 -8.91 -0.38
CA PHE A 92 -7.33 -9.40 -1.24
C PHE A 92 -6.95 -9.30 -2.72
N ASP A 93 -6.34 -8.20 -3.12
CA ASP A 93 -5.92 -7.94 -4.49
C ASP A 93 -4.46 -8.32 -4.77
N ASN A 94 -3.66 -8.59 -3.73
CA ASN A 94 -2.26 -9.04 -3.76
C ASN A 94 -1.27 -7.91 -4.10
N ASP A 95 -1.58 -6.67 -3.72
CA ASP A 95 -0.75 -5.48 -3.95
C ASP A 95 0.38 -5.29 -2.90
N ASN A 96 0.49 -6.24 -1.97
CA ASN A 96 1.40 -6.26 -0.82
C ASN A 96 1.09 -5.21 0.27
N ILE A 97 -0.04 -4.51 0.19
CA ILE A 97 -0.62 -3.71 1.26
C ILE A 97 -1.67 -4.60 1.96
N PRO A 98 -1.58 -4.81 3.29
CA PRO A 98 -2.61 -5.53 4.01
C PRO A 98 -4.00 -4.89 3.88
N ASP A 99 -5.07 -5.70 3.79
CA ASP A 99 -6.46 -5.21 3.64
C ASP A 99 -6.83 -4.12 4.67
N TYR A 100 -6.35 -4.25 5.92
CA TYR A 100 -6.66 -3.30 7.00
C TYR A 100 -5.91 -1.95 6.91
N LEU A 101 -5.00 -1.82 5.93
CA LEU A 101 -4.23 -0.61 5.59
C LEU A 101 -4.46 -0.19 4.14
N ASP A 102 -5.30 -0.91 3.41
CA ASP A 102 -5.59 -0.66 2.00
C ASP A 102 -7.05 -0.27 1.79
N ARG A 103 -7.21 1.05 1.66
CA ARG A 103 -8.50 1.68 1.37
C ARG A 103 -9.20 1.11 0.13
N ASP A 104 -8.43 0.65 -0.85
CA ASP A 104 -8.93 0.20 -2.13
C ASP A 104 -8.88 -1.33 -2.29
N ASP A 105 -8.98 -2.09 -1.17
CA ASP A 105 -8.94 -3.56 -1.01
C ASP A 105 -9.54 -4.45 -2.13
N GLY A 106 -10.41 -3.92 -3.00
CA GLY A 106 -11.02 -4.60 -4.12
C GLY A 106 -10.43 -4.30 -5.50
N GLY A 107 -9.35 -3.52 -5.62
CA GLY A 107 -8.76 -3.11 -6.90
C GLY A 107 -7.47 -2.28 -6.75
N PRO A 108 -6.83 -1.90 -7.87
CA PRO A 108 -5.50 -1.31 -7.88
C PRO A 108 -5.45 -0.04 -7.03
N GLY A 109 -4.86 -0.17 -5.84
CA GLY A 109 -4.63 0.88 -4.87
C GLY A 109 -3.22 1.46 -5.03
N THR A 110 -2.63 1.91 -3.93
CA THR A 110 -1.25 2.42 -3.93
C THR A 110 -0.17 1.34 -3.81
N GLY A 111 -0.55 0.05 -3.84
CA GLY A 111 0.39 -1.06 -3.81
C GLY A 111 1.06 -1.35 -5.14
N ASP A 112 1.76 -2.47 -5.18
CA ASP A 112 2.63 -2.94 -6.28
C ASP A 112 2.42 -4.46 -6.43
N SER A 113 1.35 -4.80 -7.16
CA SER A 113 0.78 -6.16 -7.29
C SER A 113 1.69 -7.16 -7.99
N ASP A 114 2.48 -6.71 -8.96
CA ASP A 114 3.42 -7.56 -9.67
C ASP A 114 4.88 -7.40 -9.18
N GLY A 115 5.14 -6.41 -8.33
CA GLY A 115 6.43 -6.18 -7.69
C GLY A 115 7.46 -5.54 -8.62
N ASP A 116 7.01 -4.83 -9.65
CA ASP A 116 7.86 -4.22 -10.66
C ASP A 116 8.42 -2.84 -10.27
N GLY A 117 7.86 -2.25 -9.21
CA GLY A 117 8.25 -0.96 -8.64
C GLY A 117 7.48 0.25 -9.18
N LEU A 118 6.46 0.04 -9.99
CA LEU A 118 5.37 0.98 -10.27
C LEU A 118 4.22 0.68 -9.31
N ASN A 119 3.50 1.73 -8.92
CA ASN A 119 2.28 1.53 -8.13
C ASN A 119 1.11 1.21 -9.07
N ASP A 120 0.22 0.33 -8.63
CA ASP A 120 -0.94 -0.10 -9.42
C ASP A 120 -1.82 1.08 -9.89
N ASP A 121 -1.97 2.13 -9.07
CA ASP A 121 -2.71 3.35 -9.41
C ASP A 121 -1.98 4.25 -10.42
N GLU A 122 -0.66 4.15 -10.53
CA GLU A 122 0.13 4.87 -11.53
C GLU A 122 -0.02 4.26 -12.92
N GLU A 123 -0.36 2.97 -13.02
CA GLU A 123 -0.46 2.20 -14.26
C GLU A 123 -1.79 2.39 -15.02
N ASP A 124 -2.50 3.49 -14.75
CA ASP A 124 -3.57 4.07 -15.59
C ASP A 124 -2.94 4.79 -16.81
N ILE A 125 -2.34 4.01 -17.71
CA ILE A 125 -1.62 4.46 -18.91
C ILE A 125 -2.45 5.42 -19.76
N ASP A 126 -3.76 5.18 -19.90
CA ASP A 126 -4.65 6.00 -20.71
C ASP A 126 -5.23 7.24 -19.98
N GLY A 127 -5.10 7.27 -18.65
CA GLY A 127 -5.49 8.36 -17.78
C GLY A 127 -7.01 8.50 -17.60
N ASP A 128 -7.77 7.42 -17.76
CA ASP A 128 -9.22 7.40 -17.58
C ASP A 128 -9.67 7.15 -16.13
N GLY A 129 -8.71 6.85 -15.25
CA GLY A 129 -8.89 6.61 -13.82
C GLY A 129 -9.31 5.18 -13.52
N ASN A 130 -8.91 4.21 -14.35
CA ASN A 130 -9.23 2.81 -14.16
C ASN A 130 -8.10 1.88 -14.65
N PRO A 131 -7.05 1.64 -13.85
CA PRO A 131 -5.92 0.78 -14.22
C PRO A 131 -6.33 -0.65 -14.60
N LEU A 132 -7.46 -1.13 -14.05
CA LEU A 132 -8.04 -2.46 -14.31
C LEU A 132 -8.31 -2.79 -15.79
N ASN A 133 -8.34 -1.79 -16.68
CA ASN A 133 -8.64 -1.97 -18.10
C ASN A 133 -7.43 -1.79 -19.03
N ASP A 134 -6.29 -1.39 -18.50
CA ASP A 134 -5.07 -1.14 -19.26
C ASP A 134 -4.26 -2.43 -19.34
N ASP A 135 -3.93 -2.80 -20.58
CA ASP A 135 -3.36 -4.09 -21.01
C ASP A 135 -2.57 -3.78 -22.29
N THR A 136 -1.31 -3.39 -22.11
CA THR A 136 -0.47 -2.76 -23.13
C THR A 136 -0.13 -3.73 -24.26
N ASP A 137 0.20 -4.98 -23.93
CA ASP A 137 0.54 -6.02 -24.91
C ASP A 137 -0.70 -6.78 -25.46
N GLY A 138 -1.83 -6.72 -24.76
CA GLY A 138 -3.10 -7.33 -25.15
C GLY A 138 -3.20 -8.83 -24.83
N ASP A 139 -2.44 -9.34 -23.87
CA ASP A 139 -2.45 -10.75 -23.48
C ASP A 139 -3.64 -11.12 -22.55
N GLY A 140 -4.25 -10.11 -21.93
CA GLY A 140 -5.41 -10.20 -21.06
C GLY A 140 -5.11 -10.20 -19.56
N ILE A 141 -3.86 -9.95 -19.17
CA ILE A 141 -3.44 -9.54 -17.84
C ILE A 141 -3.36 -8.00 -17.85
N PRO A 142 -4.02 -7.28 -16.93
CA PRO A 142 -3.85 -5.84 -16.83
C PRO A 142 -2.43 -5.49 -16.39
N ASN A 143 -1.94 -4.31 -16.79
CA ASN A 143 -0.57 -3.86 -16.55
C ASN A 143 -0.10 -4.04 -15.09
N TYR A 144 -0.89 -3.55 -14.13
CA TYR A 144 -0.60 -3.69 -12.69
C TYR A 144 -0.47 -5.14 -12.16
N MET A 145 -0.76 -6.16 -12.97
CA MET A 145 -0.56 -7.57 -12.65
C MET A 145 0.40 -8.28 -13.62
N ASP A 146 1.07 -7.57 -14.52
CA ASP A 146 1.88 -8.11 -15.61
C ASP A 146 3.36 -7.69 -15.53
N GLU A 147 4.22 -8.63 -15.10
CA GLU A 147 5.67 -8.41 -14.95
C GLU A 147 6.40 -8.01 -16.27
N ASP A 148 5.77 -8.03 -17.44
CA ASP A 148 6.30 -7.72 -18.79
C ASP A 148 5.24 -6.97 -19.62
N ASP A 149 4.89 -5.76 -19.17
CA ASP A 149 3.78 -4.90 -19.61
C ASP A 149 3.60 -4.78 -21.13
N ASP A 150 4.69 -4.68 -21.88
CA ASP A 150 4.68 -4.50 -23.33
C ASP A 150 4.92 -5.81 -24.13
N GLY A 151 5.21 -6.91 -23.41
CA GLY A 151 5.47 -8.23 -23.96
C GLY A 151 6.72 -8.32 -24.84
N ASP A 152 7.72 -7.45 -24.66
CA ASP A 152 8.99 -7.48 -25.38
C ASP A 152 9.93 -8.60 -24.88
N GLY A 153 9.67 -9.12 -23.68
CA GLY A 153 10.43 -10.19 -23.03
C GLY A 153 11.51 -9.69 -22.04
N ILE A 154 11.48 -8.42 -21.68
CA ILE A 154 12.27 -7.79 -20.62
C ILE A 154 11.29 -7.43 -19.50
N PRO A 155 11.48 -7.95 -18.27
CA PRO A 155 10.56 -7.62 -17.19
C PRO A 155 10.54 -6.11 -16.90
N THR A 156 9.37 -5.54 -16.60
CA THR A 156 9.19 -4.10 -16.34
C THR A 156 10.19 -3.57 -15.31
N VAL A 157 10.41 -4.33 -14.23
CA VAL A 157 11.40 -4.01 -13.18
C VAL A 157 12.85 -3.84 -13.69
N ASP A 158 13.20 -4.50 -14.79
CA ASP A 158 14.52 -4.43 -15.41
C ASP A 158 14.64 -3.24 -16.41
N GLU A 159 13.56 -2.49 -16.62
CA GLU A 159 13.46 -1.36 -17.56
C GLU A 159 13.62 0.03 -16.93
N ASP A 160 13.61 0.13 -15.59
CA ASP A 160 14.15 1.27 -14.85
C ASP A 160 15.69 1.29 -15.01
N THR A 161 16.15 1.78 -16.16
CA THR A 161 17.57 1.73 -16.53
C THR A 161 18.45 2.51 -15.57
N ASN A 162 17.87 3.51 -14.90
CA ASN A 162 18.59 4.47 -14.09
C ASN A 162 18.51 4.16 -12.58
N HIS A 163 17.61 3.26 -12.20
CA HIS A 163 17.34 2.75 -10.84
C HIS A 163 16.97 3.89 -9.88
N ASP A 164 16.08 4.78 -10.32
CA ASP A 164 15.50 5.83 -9.47
C ASP A 164 14.06 5.56 -9.05
N ASN A 165 13.55 4.35 -9.33
CA ASN A 165 12.19 3.88 -9.06
C ASN A 165 11.15 4.79 -9.73
N ASN A 166 11.40 5.14 -10.99
CA ASN A 166 10.52 5.99 -11.77
C ASN A 166 10.59 5.62 -13.25
N GLY A 167 9.94 4.50 -13.62
CA GLY A 167 9.90 3.98 -14.99
C GLY A 167 9.32 4.97 -16.00
N TRP A 168 8.45 5.89 -15.57
CA TRP A 168 7.87 6.93 -16.42
C TRP A 168 8.88 7.87 -17.08
N ASN A 169 10.10 7.95 -16.55
CA ASN A 169 11.13 8.85 -17.06
C ASN A 169 12.17 8.16 -17.96
N ASP A 170 12.17 6.83 -18.00
CA ASP A 170 13.07 6.03 -18.80
C ASP A 170 12.52 5.86 -20.23
N ASP A 171 13.09 6.60 -21.17
CA ASP A 171 12.77 6.59 -22.61
C ASP A 171 14.11 6.53 -23.37
N ASP A 172 14.64 5.32 -23.48
CA ASP A 172 16.03 5.09 -23.89
C ASP A 172 16.26 5.40 -25.39
N ASP A 173 15.21 5.29 -26.20
CA ASP A 173 15.26 5.55 -27.64
C ASP A 173 14.82 6.99 -28.02
N GLY A 174 14.14 7.69 -27.11
CA GLY A 174 13.76 9.08 -27.18
C GLY A 174 12.54 9.35 -28.05
N ASP A 175 11.65 8.36 -28.23
CA ASP A 175 10.43 8.49 -29.03
C ASP A 175 9.23 9.05 -28.24
N GLY A 176 9.36 9.12 -26.92
CA GLY A 176 8.39 9.67 -25.98
C GLY A 176 7.44 8.65 -25.35
N ILE A 177 7.70 7.36 -25.53
CA ILE A 177 7.04 6.27 -24.81
C ILE A 177 8.04 5.75 -23.75
N PRO A 178 7.63 5.64 -22.47
CA PRO A 178 8.44 4.98 -21.45
C PRO A 178 8.78 3.54 -21.84
N ASN A 179 9.96 3.07 -21.44
CA ASN A 179 10.48 1.76 -21.84
C ASN A 179 9.46 0.63 -21.55
N PHE A 180 8.90 0.61 -20.33
CA PHE A 180 8.00 -0.44 -19.87
C PHE A 180 6.68 -0.59 -20.65
N ILE A 181 6.31 0.40 -21.47
CA ILE A 181 5.14 0.33 -22.36
C ILE A 181 5.51 0.49 -23.85
N ASP A 182 6.79 0.38 -24.20
CA ASP A 182 7.28 0.46 -25.58
C ASP A 182 7.77 -0.90 -26.12
N PRO A 183 6.91 -1.68 -26.81
CA PRO A 183 7.27 -3.00 -27.33
C PRO A 183 8.30 -2.96 -28.47
N SER A 184 8.73 -1.77 -28.87
CA SER A 184 9.78 -1.55 -29.86
C SER A 184 11.16 -1.34 -29.25
N MET A 185 11.22 -1.20 -27.92
CA MET A 185 12.44 -1.24 -27.16
C MET A 185 13.14 -2.58 -27.36
N GLU A 186 14.46 -2.51 -27.49
CA GLU A 186 15.32 -3.66 -27.36
C GLU A 186 16.45 -3.14 -26.49
N ILE A 187 16.48 -3.46 -25.19
CA ILE A 187 17.64 -3.12 -24.37
C ILE A 187 18.87 -3.68 -25.09
N ARG A 188 19.73 -2.77 -25.55
CA ARG A 188 21.00 -3.15 -26.13
C ARG A 188 21.86 -3.66 -25.00
N ILE A 189 21.71 -4.93 -24.61
CA ILE A 189 22.67 -5.61 -23.76
C ILE A 189 24.03 -5.35 -24.41
N PRO A 190 24.93 -4.56 -23.78
CA PRO A 190 26.19 -4.26 -24.41
C PRO A 190 26.90 -5.60 -24.54
N LEU A 191 27.05 -6.07 -25.78
CA LEU A 191 27.69 -7.33 -26.16
C LEU A 191 29.00 -7.49 -25.39
N LEU A 192 28.94 -8.11 -24.21
CA LEU A 192 30.09 -8.44 -23.39
C LEU A 192 30.64 -9.76 -23.89
N PHE A 193 31.01 -9.80 -25.17
CA PHE A 193 31.81 -10.85 -25.77
C PHE A 193 32.75 -10.28 -26.84
N ARG A 194 33.97 -9.94 -26.42
CA ARG A 194 35.20 -10.61 -26.87
C ARG A 194 36.45 -10.21 -26.10
#